data_AF-A0A931WWS0-F1
#
_entry.id   AF-A0A931WWS0-F1
#
_cell.length_a   1.000
_cell.length_b   1.000
_cell.length_c   1.000
_cell.angle_alpha   90.00
_cell.angle_beta   90.00
_cell.angle_gamma   90.00
#
_symmetry.space_group_name_H-M   'P 1'
#
loop_
_entity.id
_entity.type
_entity.pdbx_description
1 polymer ?
#
loop_
_entity_poly.entity_id
_entity_poly.type
_entity_poly.pdbx_seq_one_letter_code
_entity_poly.pdbx_strand_id
1 'polypeptide(L)'
;MNPARISTKELRSFYKSGFSIPLIRSFQSPLNPWELYKRGSAGSQDSFFLDSLEYRPPSQSYSYLGFHPTQKVLFEADRLRLEGEINRVQRNPDLLLELRRLLSAVKTPPGFSCDFFTGGAVGYWGYELAREFDRISFRKKKDPPSPDQTGFPLTGPFERPKKK
;
A
#
# COMPACT_ATOMS: atom_id res chain seq x y z
N MET A 1 18.45 4.39 12.86
CA MET A 1 18.69 5.65 12.14
C MET A 1 17.47 6.55 12.32
N ASN A 2 17.63 7.85 12.62
CA ASN A 2 16.48 8.75 12.76
C ASN A 2 16.00 9.22 11.36
N PRO A 3 14.81 8.83 10.89
CA PRO A 3 14.30 9.20 9.56
C PRO A 3 14.18 10.71 9.34
N ALA A 4 14.03 11.50 10.40
CA ALA A 4 13.87 12.94 10.31
C ALA A 4 15.18 13.72 10.08
N ARG A 5 16.34 13.06 10.07
CA ARG A 5 17.67 13.71 9.95
C ARG A 5 18.62 12.95 9.02
N ILE A 6 18.19 12.63 7.80
CA ILE A 6 19.05 12.00 6.78
C ILE A 6 19.53 13.08 5.79
N SER A 7 20.83 13.14 5.51
CA SER A 7 21.36 14.10 4.53
C SER A 7 20.96 13.72 3.10
N THR A 8 20.89 14.71 2.19
CA THR A 8 20.60 14.47 0.76
C THR A 8 21.61 13.51 0.12
N LYS A 9 22.87 13.55 0.56
CA LYS A 9 23.94 12.67 0.06
C LYS A 9 23.67 11.22 0.44
N GLU A 10 23.30 10.97 1.70
CA GLU A 10 22.95 9.63 2.19
C GLU A 10 21.68 9.09 1.54
N LEU A 11 20.62 9.92 1.43
CA LEU A 11 19.39 9.53 0.71
C LEU A 11 19.70 9.07 -0.71
N ARG A 12 20.49 9.85 -1.47
CA ARG A 12 20.90 9.48 -2.82
C ARG A 12 21.68 8.17 -2.86
N SER A 13 22.54 7.92 -1.86
CA SER A 13 23.29 6.66 -1.76
C SER A 13 22.35 5.47 -1.60
N PHE A 14 21.40 5.56 -0.67
CA PHE A 14 20.43 4.49 -0.42
C PHE A 14 19.53 4.22 -1.62
N TYR A 15 19.02 5.26 -2.29
CA TYR A 15 18.23 5.10 -3.51
C TYR A 15 19.03 4.41 -4.63
N LYS A 16 20.31 4.76 -4.82
CA LYS A 16 21.19 4.07 -5.79
C LYS A 16 21.42 2.60 -5.44
N SER A 17 21.41 2.27 -4.14
CA SER A 17 21.49 0.89 -3.66
C SER A 17 20.15 0.13 -3.70
N GLY A 18 19.08 0.75 -4.23
CA GLY A 18 17.77 0.11 -4.38
C GLY A 18 16.91 0.11 -3.12
N PHE A 19 17.24 0.94 -2.13
CA PHE A 19 16.39 1.11 -0.95
C PHE A 19 15.34 2.21 -1.17
N SER A 20 14.17 1.98 -0.60
CA SER A 20 13.09 2.95 -0.44
C SER A 20 13.16 3.54 0.96
N ILE A 21 13.25 4.87 1.08
CA ILE A 21 13.30 5.57 2.36
C ILE A 21 12.11 6.52 2.45
N PRO A 22 11.23 6.36 3.46
CA PRO A 22 10.13 7.28 3.65
C PRO A 22 10.67 8.66 4.09
N LEU A 23 10.14 9.72 3.49
CA LEU A 23 10.41 11.09 3.92
C LEU A 23 9.35 11.49 4.94
N ILE A 24 9.78 11.70 6.18
CA ILE A 24 8.87 11.93 7.30
C ILE A 24 8.97 13.39 7.75
N ARG A 25 7.82 14.05 7.82
CA ARG A 25 7.70 15.41 8.35
C ARG A 25 6.54 15.49 9.35
N SER A 26 6.85 15.96 10.55
CA SER A 26 5.84 16.22 11.58
C SER A 26 5.30 17.64 11.44
N PHE A 27 4.00 17.80 11.66
CA PHE A 27 3.33 19.09 11.72
C PHE A 27 2.16 19.02 12.71
N GLN A 28 1.70 20.17 13.20
CA GLN A 28 0.50 20.27 14.03
C GLN A 28 -0.70 20.63 13.15
N SER A 29 -1.85 20.04 13.45
CA SER A 29 -3.10 20.27 12.73
C SER A 29 -4.24 20.44 13.74
N PRO A 30 -5.15 21.42 13.55
CA PRO A 30 -6.37 21.51 14.35
C PRO A 30 -7.46 20.51 13.90
N LEU A 31 -7.26 19.85 12.76
CA LEU A 31 -8.21 18.90 12.17
C LEU A 31 -8.05 17.51 12.78
N ASN A 32 -9.17 16.81 12.93
CA ASN A 32 -9.15 15.39 13.30
C ASN A 32 -8.73 14.49 12.11
N PRO A 33 -8.39 13.20 12.35
CA PRO A 33 -7.95 12.30 11.29
C PRO A 33 -8.95 12.16 10.13
N TRP A 34 -10.25 12.09 10.41
CA TRP A 34 -11.28 11.99 9.38
C TRP A 34 -11.36 13.23 8.49
N GLU A 35 -11.21 14.42 9.07
CA GLU A 35 -11.15 15.68 8.31
C GLU A 35 -9.90 15.77 7.44
N LEU A 36 -8.75 15.32 7.95
CA LEU A 36 -7.52 15.19 7.18
C LEU A 36 -7.70 14.23 6.01
N TYR A 37 -8.36 13.08 6.24
CA TYR A 37 -8.69 12.13 5.18
C TYR A 37 -9.51 12.78 4.07
N LYS A 38 -10.64 13.40 4.41
CA LYS A 38 -11.53 14.03 3.42
C LYS A 38 -10.83 15.10 2.58
N ARG A 39 -9.90 15.86 3.18
CA ARG A 39 -9.13 16.87 2.45
C ARG A 39 -8.04 16.23 1.59
N GLY A 40 -7.34 15.22 2.08
CA GLY A 40 -6.26 14.55 1.38
C GLY A 40 -6.73 13.65 0.23
N SER A 41 -7.91 13.03 0.36
CA SER A 41 -8.48 12.16 -0.68
C SER A 41 -9.12 12.94 -1.83
N ALA A 42 -9.26 14.27 -1.71
CA ALA A 42 -9.77 15.12 -2.77
C ALA A 42 -8.89 14.99 -4.03
N GLY A 43 -9.40 14.32 -5.05
CA GLY A 43 -8.69 14.07 -6.31
C GLY A 43 -7.88 12.77 -6.36
N SER A 44 -7.96 11.90 -5.36
CA SER A 44 -7.49 10.52 -5.46
C SER A 44 -8.64 9.60 -5.84
N GLN A 45 -8.47 8.79 -6.88
CA GLN A 45 -9.44 7.74 -7.22
C GLN A 45 -9.38 6.57 -6.24
N ASP A 46 -8.18 6.31 -5.71
CA ASP A 46 -7.91 5.22 -4.78
C ASP A 46 -7.32 5.79 -3.50
N SER A 47 -7.99 5.57 -2.37
CA SER A 47 -7.52 6.03 -1.05
C SER A 47 -8.03 5.11 0.04
N PHE A 48 -7.35 5.11 1.18
CA PHE A 48 -7.77 4.37 2.36
C PHE A 48 -7.69 5.22 3.62
N PHE A 49 -8.54 4.88 4.58
CA PHE A 49 -8.54 5.40 5.94
C PHE A 49 -8.65 4.21 6.89
N LEU A 50 -7.61 3.97 7.68
CA LEU A 50 -7.58 2.94 8.71
C LEU A 50 -7.51 3.64 10.06
N ASP A 51 -8.57 3.48 10.85
CA ASP A 51 -8.63 4.06 12.18
C ASP A 51 -8.78 2.94 13.22
N SER A 52 -8.02 3.03 14.30
CA SER A 52 -8.11 2.06 15.40
C SER A 52 -9.02 2.62 16.48
N LEU A 53 -10.17 1.97 16.69
CA LEU A 53 -11.11 2.34 17.77
C LEU A 53 -10.61 1.92 19.15
N GLU A 54 -9.69 0.95 19.25
CA GLU A 54 -9.12 0.54 20.53
C GLU A 54 -8.02 1.50 20.98
N TYR A 55 -8.37 2.32 21.97
CA TYR A 55 -7.43 3.04 22.82
C TYR A 55 -6.93 2.10 23.93
N ARG A 56 -5.67 1.69 23.88
CA ARG A 56 -4.98 0.98 24.98
C ARG A 56 -3.69 1.70 25.35
N PRO A 57 -3.67 2.52 26.41
CA PRO A 57 -2.42 3.04 26.96
C PRO A 57 -1.46 1.89 27.33
N PRO A 58 -0.15 1.99 27.03
CA PRO A 58 0.60 3.15 26.54
C PRO A 58 0.69 3.27 25.01
N SER A 59 0.00 2.42 24.24
CA SER A 59 0.09 2.40 22.78
C SER A 59 -0.69 3.55 22.16
N GLN A 60 0.00 4.37 21.36
CA GLN A 60 -0.62 5.45 20.61
C GLN A 60 -1.44 4.84 19.47
N SER A 61 -2.74 5.11 19.47
CA SER A 61 -3.61 4.76 18.34
C SER A 61 -3.24 5.67 17.16
N TYR A 62 -2.61 5.10 16.14
CA TYR A 62 -2.38 5.80 14.87
C TYR A 62 -3.60 5.62 13.98
N SER A 63 -4.06 6.71 13.36
CA SER A 63 -4.92 6.64 12.18
C SER A 63 -4.01 6.71 10.94
N TYR A 64 -4.17 5.77 10.03
CA TYR A 64 -3.41 5.72 8.78
C TYR A 64 -4.26 6.20 7.61
N LEU A 65 -3.68 7.10 6.82
CA LEU A 65 -4.30 7.69 5.66
C LEU A 65 -3.39 7.48 4.46
N GLY A 66 -3.93 6.97 3.36
CA GLY A 66 -3.19 6.78 2.13
C GLY A 66 -3.99 7.24 0.93
N PHE A 67 -3.29 7.86 -0.01
CA PHE A 67 -3.84 8.41 -1.24
C PHE A 67 -2.86 8.12 -2.38
N HIS A 68 -3.35 8.14 -3.63
CA HIS A 68 -2.55 8.04 -4.85
C HIS A 68 -1.54 6.86 -4.82
N PRO A 69 -2.01 5.60 -4.79
CA PRO A 69 -1.11 4.47 -4.91
C PRO A 69 -0.27 4.53 -6.17
N THR A 70 0.97 4.08 -6.07
CA THR A 70 1.86 3.96 -7.22
C THR A 70 1.63 2.69 -8.01
N GLN A 71 1.14 1.64 -7.34
CA GLN A 71 0.87 0.38 -8.00
C GLN A 71 -0.40 -0.25 -7.44
N LYS A 72 -1.38 -0.52 -8.29
CA LYS A 72 -2.51 -1.38 -7.96
C LYS A 72 -2.24 -2.81 -8.31
N VAL A 73 -2.69 -3.70 -7.44
CA VAL A 73 -2.72 -5.14 -7.66
C VAL A 73 -4.20 -5.50 -7.69
N LEU A 74 -4.64 -6.36 -8.60
CA LEU A 74 -5.99 -6.88 -8.62
C LEU A 74 -5.89 -8.36 -8.96
N PHE A 75 -6.53 -9.21 -8.17
CA PHE A 75 -6.59 -10.64 -8.46
C PHE A 75 -8.04 -11.09 -8.46
N GLU A 76 -8.52 -11.53 -9.62
CA GLU A 76 -9.90 -11.94 -9.82
C GLU A 76 -9.96 -13.04 -10.87
N ALA A 77 -10.74 -14.11 -10.60
CA ALA A 77 -10.96 -15.22 -11.54
C ALA A 77 -9.66 -15.72 -12.19
N ASP A 78 -8.68 -16.06 -11.36
CA ASP A 78 -7.36 -16.57 -11.74
C ASP A 78 -6.55 -15.60 -12.61
N ARG A 79 -6.88 -14.30 -12.57
CA ARG A 79 -6.19 -13.25 -13.33
C ARG A 79 -5.61 -12.20 -12.39
N LEU A 80 -4.29 -12.04 -12.47
CA LEU A 80 -3.58 -10.91 -11.85
C LEU A 80 -3.53 -9.75 -12.83
N ARG A 81 -3.93 -8.58 -12.38
CA ARG A 81 -3.80 -7.30 -13.08
C ARG A 81 -3.03 -6.33 -12.20
N LEU A 82 -2.00 -5.73 -12.77
CA LEU A 82 -1.18 -4.68 -12.20
C LEU A 82 -1.50 -3.39 -12.96
N GLU A 83 -1.80 -2.31 -12.24
CA GLU A 83 -2.05 -0.98 -12.82
C GLU A 83 -1.23 0.09 -12.10
N GLY A 84 -0.62 1.04 -12.81
CA GLY A 84 0.22 2.09 -12.19
C GLY A 84 1.61 2.11 -12.81
N GLU A 85 2.66 2.09 -11.99
CA GLU A 85 4.06 2.05 -12.47
C GLU A 85 4.32 0.85 -13.38
N ILE A 86 3.76 -0.30 -13.02
CA ILE A 86 3.77 -1.52 -13.83
C ILE A 86 2.34 -1.79 -14.28
N ASN A 87 2.13 -1.81 -15.60
CA ASN A 87 0.89 -2.23 -16.22
C ASN A 87 1.08 -3.62 -16.83
N ARG A 88 0.45 -4.64 -16.24
CA ARG A 88 0.61 -6.05 -16.64
C ARG A 88 -0.63 -6.86 -16.33
N VAL A 89 -0.98 -7.80 -17.20
CA VAL A 89 -2.03 -8.79 -16.96
C VAL A 89 -1.44 -10.19 -17.14
N GLN A 90 -1.73 -11.09 -16.20
CA GLN A 90 -1.31 -12.49 -16.26
C GLN A 90 -2.48 -13.40 -15.89
N ARG A 91 -2.60 -14.52 -16.60
CA ARG A 91 -3.56 -15.59 -16.31
C ARG A 91 -2.86 -16.71 -15.55
N ASN A 92 -3.56 -17.30 -14.59
CA ASN A 92 -3.13 -18.38 -13.72
C ASN A 92 -1.73 -18.16 -13.10
N PRO A 93 -1.43 -17.00 -12.51
CA PRO A 93 -0.17 -16.80 -11.82
C PRO A 93 -0.16 -17.53 -10.46
N ASP A 94 1.03 -17.82 -9.96
CA ASP A 94 1.21 -18.02 -8.51
C ASP A 94 1.11 -16.65 -7.83
N LEU A 95 -0.02 -16.39 -7.18
CA LEU A 95 -0.30 -15.10 -6.56
C LEU A 95 0.72 -14.74 -5.47
N LEU A 96 1.08 -15.68 -4.59
CA LEU A 96 1.99 -15.40 -3.48
C LEU A 96 3.39 -15.10 -3.99
N LEU A 97 3.83 -15.81 -5.04
CA LEU A 97 5.11 -15.54 -5.67
C LEU A 97 5.16 -14.14 -6.29
N GLU A 98 4.11 -13.73 -7.00
CA GLU A 98 4.04 -12.38 -7.59
C GLU A 98 3.93 -11.29 -6.52
N LEU A 99 3.14 -11.49 -5.45
CA LEU A 99 3.08 -10.56 -4.32
C LEU A 99 4.43 -10.44 -3.63
N ARG A 100 5.13 -11.56 -3.40
CA ARG A 100 6.48 -11.56 -2.83
C ARG A 100 7.45 -10.77 -3.71
N ARG A 101 7.37 -10.95 -5.03
CA ARG A 101 8.21 -10.22 -6.01
C ARG A 101 7.96 -8.72 -5.91
N LEU A 102 6.70 -8.29 -5.91
CA LEU A 102 6.31 -6.89 -5.81
C LEU A 102 6.76 -6.26 -4.49
N LEU A 103 6.48 -6.92 -3.36
CA LEU A 103 6.87 -6.42 -2.03
C LEU A 103 8.39 -6.40 -1.85
N SER A 104 9.12 -7.35 -2.44
CA SER A 104 10.57 -7.38 -2.36
C SER A 104 11.25 -6.20 -3.05
N ALA A 105 10.56 -5.48 -3.94
CA ALA A 105 11.09 -4.27 -4.56
C ALA A 105 11.13 -3.09 -3.58
N VAL A 106 10.28 -3.11 -2.55
CA VAL A 106 10.22 -2.07 -1.51
C VAL A 106 11.06 -2.52 -0.32
N LYS A 107 12.31 -2.06 -0.26
CA LYS A 107 13.24 -2.42 0.82
C LYS A 107 13.68 -1.20 1.60
N THR A 108 13.63 -1.29 2.91
CA THR A 108 14.13 -0.26 3.83
C THR A 108 15.59 -0.57 4.20
N PRO A 109 16.47 0.44 4.36
CA PRO A 109 17.87 0.17 4.69
C PRO A 109 18.04 -0.45 6.08
N PRO A 110 19.11 -1.23 6.32
CA PRO A 110 19.40 -1.80 7.63
C PRO A 110 19.46 -0.73 8.73
N GLY A 111 18.86 -1.03 9.89
CA GLY A 111 18.84 -0.11 11.04
C GLY A 111 17.88 1.07 10.89
N PHE A 112 17.08 1.12 9.82
CA PHE A 112 15.90 1.97 9.76
C PHE A 112 14.76 1.31 10.53
N SER A 113 14.24 2.00 11.52
CA SER A 113 13.08 1.57 12.30
C SER A 113 12.16 2.77 12.50
N CYS A 114 10.87 2.52 12.47
CA CYS A 114 9.84 3.52 12.74
C CYS A 114 8.72 2.83 13.51
N ASP A 115 8.17 3.53 14.50
CA ASP A 115 7.16 2.96 15.41
C ASP A 115 5.75 2.95 14.79
N PHE A 116 5.63 3.38 13.54
CA PHE A 116 4.39 3.44 12.79
C PHE A 116 4.58 2.94 11.35
N PHE A 117 3.47 2.57 10.71
CA PHE A 117 3.47 2.15 9.30
C PHE A 117 3.90 3.32 8.39
N THR A 118 4.93 3.10 7.58
CA THR A 118 5.55 4.12 6.71
C THR A 118 5.32 3.89 5.21
N GLY A 119 4.49 2.90 4.86
CA GLY A 119 4.19 2.52 3.48
C GLY A 119 4.29 1.01 3.27
N GLY A 120 3.76 0.54 2.13
CA GLY A 120 3.66 -0.87 1.80
C GLY A 120 2.36 -1.20 1.09
N ALA A 121 1.93 -2.46 1.22
CA ALA A 121 0.66 -2.92 0.68
C ALA A 121 -0.48 -2.72 1.68
N VAL A 122 -1.57 -2.10 1.22
CA VAL A 122 -2.81 -1.96 1.98
C VAL A 122 -3.98 -2.39 1.10
N GLY A 123 -4.96 -3.07 1.69
CA GLY A 123 -6.17 -3.50 1.02
C GLY A 123 -6.82 -4.67 1.74
N TYR A 124 -7.58 -5.47 1.01
CA TYR A 124 -8.37 -6.57 1.54
C TYR A 124 -8.18 -7.83 0.70
N TRP A 125 -8.35 -8.99 1.31
CA TRP A 125 -8.41 -10.26 0.59
C TRP A 125 -9.88 -10.70 0.58
N GLY A 126 -10.44 -10.86 -0.62
CA GLY A 126 -11.78 -11.42 -0.76
C GLY A 126 -11.84 -12.84 -0.20
N TYR A 127 -12.98 -13.23 0.33
CA TYR A 127 -13.16 -14.58 0.90
C TYR A 127 -12.86 -15.67 -0.13
N GLU A 128 -13.18 -15.39 -1.39
CA GLU A 128 -12.98 -16.28 -2.51
C GLU A 128 -11.50 -16.59 -2.80
N LEU A 129 -10.58 -15.77 -2.27
CA LEU A 129 -9.15 -16.00 -2.40
C LEU A 129 -8.69 -17.28 -1.70
N ALA A 130 -9.47 -17.82 -0.77
CA ALA A 130 -9.16 -19.10 -0.13
C ALA A 130 -8.97 -20.27 -1.14
N ARG A 131 -9.51 -20.15 -2.37
CA ARG A 131 -9.27 -21.11 -3.47
C ARG A 131 -7.83 -21.19 -3.95
N GLU A 132 -7.04 -20.14 -3.74
CA GLU A 132 -5.61 -20.12 -4.08
C GLU A 132 -4.78 -20.95 -3.08
N PHE A 133 -5.34 -21.25 -1.91
CA PHE A 133 -4.65 -21.93 -0.82
C PHE A 133 -5.15 -23.35 -0.58
N ASP A 134 -6.41 -23.64 -0.95
CA ASP A 134 -7.03 -24.94 -0.75
C ASP A 134 -8.04 -25.31 -1.86
N ARG A 135 -8.31 -26.59 -2.01
CA ARG A 135 -9.25 -27.16 -2.99
C ARG A 135 -10.69 -27.00 -2.51
N ILE A 136 -11.18 -25.77 -2.51
CA ILE A 136 -12.55 -25.42 -2.16
C ILE A 136 -13.33 -24.92 -3.38
N SER A 137 -14.65 -25.04 -3.33
CA SER A 137 -15.54 -24.49 -4.36
C SER A 137 -16.61 -23.63 -3.70
N PHE A 138 -16.84 -22.45 -4.27
CA PHE A 138 -17.91 -21.57 -3.80
C PHE A 138 -19.17 -21.82 -4.62
N ARG A 139 -20.31 -21.92 -3.94
CA ARG A 139 -21.60 -21.87 -4.63
C ARG A 139 -21.76 -20.47 -5.20
N LYS A 140 -22.08 -20.36 -6.49
CA LYS A 140 -22.49 -19.07 -7.08
C LYS A 140 -23.72 -18.57 -6.34
N LYS A 141 -23.66 -17.34 -5.81
CA LYS A 141 -24.88 -16.65 -5.34
C LYS A 141 -25.84 -16.49 -6.53
N LYS A 142 -27.14 -16.59 -6.26
CA LYS A 142 -28.21 -16.36 -7.24
C LYS A 142 -28.41 -14.86 -7.54
N ASP A 143 -27.93 -14.00 -6.65
CA ASP A 143 -28.14 -12.54 -6.70
C ASP A 143 -26.97 -11.82 -7.39
N PRO A 144 -27.22 -10.63 -7.98
CA PRO A 144 -26.20 -9.86 -8.71
C PRO A 144 -24.98 -9.50 -7.82
N PRO A 145 -23.79 -9.33 -8.42
CA PRO A 145 -22.55 -9.07 -7.67
C PRO A 145 -22.64 -7.73 -6.92
N SER A 146 -22.27 -7.74 -5.64
CA SER A 146 -22.05 -6.51 -4.86
C SER A 146 -20.72 -5.85 -5.27
N PRO A 147 -20.53 -4.54 -4.98
CA PRO A 147 -19.35 -3.76 -5.37
C PRO A 147 -17.99 -4.23 -4.81
N ASP A 148 -17.92 -5.37 -4.13
CA ASP A 148 -16.74 -5.88 -3.40
C ASP A 148 -15.63 -6.42 -4.33
N GLN A 149 -15.80 -6.29 -5.64
CA GLN A 149 -14.87 -6.73 -6.68
C GLN A 149 -14.16 -5.52 -7.30
N THR A 150 -13.15 -4.92 -6.64
CA THR A 150 -11.97 -4.33 -7.32
C THR A 150 -10.96 -3.68 -6.36
N GLY A 151 -9.79 -4.30 -6.22
CA GLY A 151 -8.47 -3.68 -6.43
C GLY A 151 -7.72 -2.98 -5.29
N PHE A 152 -6.46 -3.39 -5.10
CA PHE A 152 -5.49 -2.90 -4.11
C PHE A 152 -4.83 -1.58 -4.54
N PRO A 153 -4.61 -0.62 -3.63
CA PRO A 153 -3.59 0.42 -3.73
C PRO A 153 -2.27 0.00 -3.01
N LEU A 154 -1.15 -0.20 -3.72
CA LEU A 154 0.20 -0.16 -3.14
C LEU A 154 0.70 1.29 -3.20
N THR A 155 0.92 1.89 -2.03
CA THR A 155 1.45 3.25 -1.90
C THR A 155 2.94 3.18 -1.55
N GLY A 156 3.81 3.76 -2.38
CA GLY A 156 5.21 4.02 -2.06
C GLY A 156 5.83 4.99 -3.09
N PRO A 157 6.68 5.97 -2.72
CA PRO A 157 6.96 7.13 -3.57
C PRO A 157 8.17 6.92 -4.49
N PHE A 158 8.11 7.39 -5.74
CA PHE A 158 9.30 7.92 -6.42
C PHE A 158 9.00 8.83 -7.62
N GLU A 159 9.50 10.07 -7.58
CA GLU A 159 9.64 10.93 -8.75
C GLU A 159 10.86 10.51 -9.59
N ARG A 160 10.71 10.47 -10.93
CA ARG A 160 11.85 10.65 -11.84
C ARG A 160 11.67 11.96 -12.64
N PRO A 161 12.72 12.80 -12.73
CA PRO A 161 12.67 13.98 -13.57
C PRO A 161 12.51 13.59 -15.05
N LYS A 162 11.70 14.36 -15.77
CA LYS A 162 11.58 14.27 -17.23
C LYS A 162 12.94 14.58 -17.85
N LYS A 163 13.41 13.69 -18.72
CA LYS A 163 14.50 14.02 -19.65
C LYS A 163 14.01 15.09 -20.62
N LYS A 164 14.64 16.26 -20.58
CA LYS A 164 14.90 17.11 -21.74
C LYS A 164 16.40 17.41 -21.73
#